data_AF-A0A8H6RZA9-F1
#
_entry.id   AF-A0A8H6RZA9-F1
#
_cell.length_a   1.000
_cell.length_b   1.000
_cell.length_c   1.000
_cell.angle_alpha   90.00
_cell.angle_beta   90.00
_cell.angle_gamma   90.00
#
_symmetry.space_group_name_H-M   'P 1'
#
loop_
_entity.id
_entity.type
_entity.pdbx_description
1 polymer ?
#
loop_
_entity_poly.entity_id
_entity_poly.type
_entity_poly.pdbx_seq_one_letter_code
_entity_poly.pdbx_strand_id
1 'polypeptide(L)'
;MVQKTYTQVAAADSDITLASSDAVLFKVHKCNLKVHSEIFADMFALGNAESTASDEPVRLSETAAVLELLLQYMYCQPQPDLTEVQFGDLEPIAEAAEKYGVHAAKPFLRTQMKLFLDTNSQHRPFDVLNFALRHDIKDLGNLAAVACMNLPLHEAKETLTADFFVKWVSLSQPL
;
A
#
# COMPACT_ATOMS: atom_id res chain seq x y z
N MET A 1 -2.85 -10.50 23.29
CA MET A 1 -3.40 -9.81 22.10
C MET A 1 -3.63 -8.37 22.49
N VAL A 2 -2.72 -7.46 22.12
CA VAL A 2 -2.90 -6.03 22.41
C VAL A 2 -3.85 -5.48 21.36
N GLN A 3 -4.96 -4.93 21.81
CA GLN A 3 -5.97 -4.32 20.96
C GLN A 3 -5.38 -2.98 20.45
N LYS A 4 -4.80 -2.99 19.25
CA LYS A 4 -4.34 -1.75 18.59
C LYS A 4 -5.55 -0.82 18.50
N THR A 5 -5.43 0.35 19.12
CA THR A 5 -6.51 1.35 19.15
C THR A 5 -6.27 2.30 17.99
N TYR A 6 -7.05 2.16 16.92
CA TYR A 6 -6.93 2.99 15.72
C TYR A 6 -7.59 4.35 15.97
N THR A 7 -6.80 5.33 16.40
CA THR A 7 -7.30 6.63 16.90
C THR A 7 -6.53 7.82 16.35
N GLN A 8 -5.49 7.59 15.55
CA GLN A 8 -4.66 8.69 15.07
C GLN A 8 -5.41 9.62 14.11
N VAL A 9 -6.43 9.09 13.42
CA VAL A 9 -7.22 9.85 12.45
C VAL A 9 -8.70 9.74 12.80
N ALA A 10 -9.11 10.48 13.82
CA ALA A 10 -10.51 10.64 14.21
C ALA A 10 -10.81 12.13 14.47
N ALA A 11 -11.81 12.66 13.76
CA ALA A 11 -12.23 14.05 13.89
C ALA A 11 -13.66 14.13 14.46
N ALA A 12 -13.88 15.01 15.43
CA ALA A 12 -15.20 15.22 16.05
C ALA A 12 -16.19 15.90 15.09
N ASP A 13 -15.67 16.69 14.15
CA ASP A 13 -16.36 17.43 13.10
C ASP A 13 -16.37 16.70 11.75
N SER A 14 -16.19 15.37 11.76
CA SER A 14 -16.21 14.52 10.56
C SER A 14 -17.52 14.63 9.77
N ASP A 15 -17.44 14.66 8.44
CA ASP A 15 -18.58 14.70 7.52
C ASP A 15 -18.76 13.38 6.72
N ILE A 16 -17.92 12.38 7.00
CA ILE A 16 -18.01 11.01 6.48
C ILE A 16 -17.44 9.99 7.47
N THR A 17 -18.04 8.81 7.48
CA THR A 17 -17.50 7.64 8.19
C THR A 17 -17.07 6.58 7.19
N LEU A 18 -15.81 6.13 7.27
CA LEU A 18 -15.31 4.96 6.54
C LEU A 18 -15.33 3.75 7.48
N ALA A 19 -15.59 2.56 6.94
CA ALA A 19 -15.54 1.30 7.68
C ALA A 19 -14.50 0.37 7.05
N SER A 20 -13.55 -0.12 7.84
CA SER A 20 -12.60 -1.15 7.42
C SER A 20 -13.24 -2.52 7.29
N SER A 21 -12.53 -3.47 6.68
CA SER A 21 -12.98 -4.86 6.56
C SER A 21 -13.05 -5.60 7.90
N ASP A 22 -12.26 -5.17 8.88
CA ASP A 22 -12.29 -5.62 10.28
C ASP A 22 -13.19 -4.75 11.17
N ALA A 23 -14.15 -4.05 10.57
CA ALA A 23 -15.27 -3.33 11.22
C ALA A 23 -14.87 -2.16 12.13
N VAL A 24 -13.68 -1.58 11.92
CA VAL A 24 -13.25 -0.33 12.58
C VAL A 24 -13.79 0.85 11.79
N LEU A 25 -14.31 1.85 12.52
CA LEU A 25 -14.88 3.06 11.94
C LEU A 25 -13.90 4.23 12.02
N PHE A 26 -13.70 4.91 10.90
CA PHE A 26 -12.88 6.10 10.78
C PHE A 26 -13.76 7.31 10.48
N LYS A 27 -13.81 8.24 11.43
CA LYS A 27 -14.52 9.51 11.29
C LYS A 27 -13.58 10.56 10.72
N VAL A 28 -13.76 10.87 9.44
CA VAL A 28 -12.81 11.69 8.65
C VAL A 28 -13.53 12.77 7.83
N HIS A 29 -12.76 13.55 7.06
CA HIS A 29 -13.25 14.67 6.27
C HIS A 29 -13.20 14.36 4.78
N LYS A 30 -14.32 14.54 4.07
CA LYS A 30 -14.41 14.43 2.61
C LYS A 30 -13.43 15.37 1.92
N CYS A 31 -13.21 16.57 2.47
CA CYS A 31 -12.28 17.54 1.89
C CYS A 31 -10.83 16.99 1.85
N ASN A 32 -10.37 16.33 2.92
CA ASN A 32 -9.04 15.73 2.97
C ASN A 32 -8.94 14.55 2.00
N LEU A 33 -9.92 13.65 2.02
CA LEU A 33 -9.98 12.53 1.09
C LEU A 33 -9.95 13.01 -0.37
N LYS A 34 -10.75 14.04 -0.71
CA LYS A 34 -10.81 14.62 -2.07
C LYS A 34 -9.50 15.26 -2.52
N VAL A 35 -8.76 15.90 -1.62
CA VAL A 35 -7.49 16.56 -1.96
C VAL A 35 -6.36 15.54 -2.13
N HIS A 36 -6.39 14.45 -1.37
CA HIS A 36 -5.26 13.52 -1.29
C HIS A 36 -5.48 12.18 -2.01
N SER A 37 -6.68 11.90 -2.51
CA SER A 37 -7.03 10.66 -3.22
C SER A 37 -7.86 10.94 -4.47
N GLU A 38 -7.36 10.47 -5.61
CA GLU A 38 -8.05 10.56 -6.91
C GLU A 38 -9.38 9.82 -6.89
N ILE A 39 -9.40 8.59 -6.35
CA ILE A 39 -10.61 7.77 -6.32
C ILE A 39 -11.68 8.39 -5.41
N PHE A 40 -11.31 8.93 -4.25
CA PHE A 40 -12.28 9.62 -3.41
C PHE A 40 -12.76 10.92 -4.06
N ALA A 41 -11.88 11.67 -4.76
CA ALA A 41 -12.28 12.85 -5.51
C ALA A 41 -13.34 12.54 -6.57
N ASP A 42 -13.13 11.48 -7.36
CA ASP A 42 -14.07 11.01 -8.38
C ASP A 42 -15.37 10.50 -7.74
N MET A 43 -15.27 9.71 -6.67
CA MET A 43 -16.43 9.19 -5.94
C MET A 43 -17.35 10.33 -5.45
N PHE A 44 -16.78 11.41 -4.91
CA PHE A 44 -17.56 12.57 -4.46
C PHE A 44 -18.00 13.51 -5.58
N ALA A 45 -17.39 13.43 -6.77
CA ALA A 45 -17.85 14.17 -7.94
C ALA A 45 -19.03 13.46 -8.63
N LEU A 46 -19.04 12.14 -8.63
CA LEU A 46 -20.08 11.30 -9.23
C LEU A 46 -21.32 11.13 -8.34
N GLY A 47 -21.13 11.03 -7.03
CA GLY A 47 -22.22 11.10 -6.06
C GLY A 47 -22.57 12.55 -5.78
N ASN A 48 -23.83 12.95 -5.90
CA ASN A 48 -24.31 14.26 -5.49
C ASN A 48 -23.64 14.69 -4.17
N ALA A 49 -22.89 15.78 -4.21
CA ALA A 49 -22.06 16.30 -3.12
C ALA A 49 -22.83 16.51 -1.79
N GLU A 50 -24.16 16.41 -1.82
CA GLU A 50 -25.09 16.65 -0.70
C GLU A 50 -25.82 15.38 -0.20
N SER A 51 -25.71 14.22 -0.87
CA SER A 51 -26.57 13.06 -0.59
C SER A 51 -26.04 12.03 0.40
N THR A 52 -24.86 12.25 1.00
CA THR A 52 -24.25 11.31 1.96
C THR A 52 -24.37 11.76 3.42
N ALA A 53 -25.40 12.55 3.74
CA ALA A 53 -25.93 12.62 5.11
C ALA A 53 -26.67 11.32 5.53
N SER A 54 -26.52 10.24 4.77
CA SER A 54 -26.76 8.91 5.29
C SER A 54 -25.71 8.63 6.36
N ASP A 55 -26.16 8.39 7.59
CA ASP A 55 -25.36 7.92 8.73
C ASP A 55 -24.67 6.55 8.46
N GLU A 56 -24.73 6.04 7.23
CA GLU A 56 -24.20 4.76 6.81
C GLU A 56 -22.70 4.87 6.45
N PRO A 57 -21.83 4.09 7.11
CA PRO A 57 -20.41 4.08 6.80
C PRO A 57 -20.09 3.56 5.39
N VAL A 58 -19.15 4.21 4.71
CA VAL A 58 -18.59 3.71 3.45
C VAL A 58 -17.64 2.56 3.75
N ARG A 59 -18.02 1.35 3.35
CA ARG A 59 -17.25 0.12 3.59
C ARG A 59 -16.10 -0.03 2.59
N LEU A 60 -14.91 -0.27 3.10
CA LEU A 60 -13.68 -0.50 2.34
C LEU A 60 -13.16 -1.93 2.59
N SER A 61 -12.33 -2.45 1.69
CA SER A 61 -11.82 -3.83 1.76
C SER A 61 -10.59 -3.98 2.65
N GLU A 62 -9.93 -2.86 2.95
CA GLU A 62 -8.67 -2.77 3.67
C GLU A 62 -8.92 -2.88 5.17
N THR A 63 -7.94 -3.45 5.88
CA THR A 63 -7.96 -3.52 7.34
C THR A 63 -7.78 -2.14 7.95
N ALA A 64 -8.15 -2.01 9.23
CA ALA A 64 -7.98 -0.78 9.97
C ALA A 64 -6.53 -0.30 10.01
N ALA A 65 -5.56 -1.23 10.11
CA ALA A 65 -4.14 -0.89 10.12
C ALA A 65 -3.68 -0.22 8.81
N VAL A 66 -4.15 -0.74 7.66
CA VAL A 66 -3.83 -0.19 6.35
C VAL A 66 -4.49 1.19 6.18
N LEU A 67 -5.78 1.30 6.54
CA LEU A 67 -6.52 2.55 6.41
C LEU A 67 -5.98 3.63 7.33
N GLU A 68 -5.68 3.33 8.59
CA GLU A 68 -5.15 4.33 9.53
C GLU A 68 -3.86 4.96 9.01
N LEU A 69 -2.95 4.15 8.46
CA LEU A 69 -1.70 4.63 7.92
C LEU A 69 -1.89 5.44 6.63
N LEU A 70 -2.77 5.01 5.73
CA LEU A 70 -3.11 5.78 4.53
C LEU A 70 -3.77 7.12 4.85
N LEU A 71 -4.72 7.12 5.79
CA LEU A 71 -5.38 8.33 6.25
C LEU A 71 -4.40 9.30 6.89
N GLN A 72 -3.31 8.81 7.51
CA GLN A 72 -2.29 9.70 8.05
C GLN A 72 -1.64 10.58 6.99
N TYR A 73 -1.38 10.04 5.79
CA TYR A 73 -0.86 10.79 4.64
C TYR A 73 -1.83 11.86 4.09
N MET A 74 -3.10 11.83 4.49
CA MET A 74 -4.15 12.75 4.00
C MET A 74 -4.47 13.87 4.99
N TYR A 75 -3.79 13.92 6.12
CA TYR A 75 -4.06 14.89 7.19
C TYR A 75 -2.81 15.72 7.50
N CYS A 76 -3.04 16.92 8.02
CA CYS A 76 -1.97 17.82 8.45
C CYS A 76 -1.36 17.33 9.77
N GLN A 77 -0.42 16.41 9.66
CA GLN A 77 0.32 15.82 10.78
C GLN A 77 1.69 15.31 10.33
N PRO A 78 2.59 14.94 11.25
CA PRO A 78 3.82 14.23 10.90
C PRO A 78 3.52 12.98 10.08
N GLN A 79 4.30 12.75 9.03
CA GLN A 79 4.14 11.57 8.18
C GLN A 79 4.45 10.30 8.97
N PRO A 80 3.72 9.19 8.73
CA PRO A 80 3.92 7.96 9.48
C PRO A 80 5.34 7.42 9.24
N ASP A 81 5.98 6.96 10.32
CA ASP A 81 7.26 6.27 10.22
C ASP A 81 7.01 4.82 9.76
N LEU A 82 7.67 4.45 8.66
CA LEU A 82 7.56 3.13 8.07
C LEU A 82 8.74 2.21 8.43
N THR A 83 9.71 2.69 9.21
CA THR A 83 10.94 1.91 9.54
C THR A 83 10.65 0.63 10.32
N GLU A 84 9.59 0.62 11.14
CA GLU A 84 9.18 -0.56 11.91
C GLU A 84 8.15 -1.45 11.19
N VAL A 85 7.60 -0.96 10.06
CA VAL A 85 6.59 -1.69 9.28
C VAL A 85 7.25 -2.91 8.64
N GLN A 86 6.67 -4.09 8.86
CA GLN A 86 7.18 -5.32 8.26
C GLN A 86 6.77 -5.41 6.79
N PHE A 87 7.55 -6.16 5.99
CA PHE A 87 7.25 -6.33 4.57
C PHE A 87 5.81 -6.77 4.29
N GLY A 88 5.33 -7.78 5.04
CA GLY A 88 3.98 -8.31 4.89
C GLY A 88 2.85 -7.32 5.23
N ASP A 89 3.16 -6.28 6.00
CA ASP A 89 2.24 -5.18 6.27
C ASP A 89 2.37 -4.05 5.22
N LEU A 90 3.56 -3.88 4.64
CA LEU A 90 3.85 -2.82 3.66
C LEU A 90 3.16 -3.06 2.31
N GLU A 91 3.07 -4.31 1.86
CA GLU A 91 2.44 -4.67 0.60
C GLU A 91 0.94 -4.27 0.56
N PRO A 92 0.10 -4.64 1.54
CA PRO A 92 -1.30 -4.16 1.60
C PRO A 92 -1.44 -2.63 1.62
N ILE A 93 -0.52 -1.93 2.28
CA ILE A 93 -0.51 -0.47 2.32
C ILE A 93 -0.23 0.10 0.93
N ALA A 94 0.75 -0.46 0.22
CA ALA A 94 1.13 -0.01 -1.10
C ALA A 94 0.05 -0.32 -2.16
N GLU A 95 -0.59 -1.48 -2.05
CA GLU A 95 -1.77 -1.81 -2.87
C GLU A 95 -2.90 -0.80 -2.67
N ALA A 96 -3.20 -0.47 -1.41
CA ALA A 96 -4.25 0.49 -1.09
C ALA A 96 -3.86 1.93 -1.49
N ALA A 97 -2.58 2.31 -1.38
CA ALA A 97 -2.08 3.60 -1.87
C ALA A 97 -2.25 3.75 -3.39
N GLU A 98 -1.99 2.70 -4.16
CA GLU A 98 -2.24 2.68 -5.61
C GLU A 98 -3.75 2.67 -5.90
N LYS A 99 -4.52 1.79 -5.23
CA LYS A 99 -5.97 1.69 -5.38
C LYS A 99 -6.68 3.01 -5.16
N TYR A 100 -6.33 3.76 -4.12
CA TYR A 100 -6.97 5.04 -3.80
C TYR A 100 -6.27 6.24 -4.44
N GLY A 101 -5.17 6.06 -5.17
CA GLY A 101 -4.44 7.18 -5.77
C GLY A 101 -3.83 8.14 -4.74
N VAL A 102 -3.28 7.60 -3.64
CA VAL A 102 -2.70 8.40 -2.54
C VAL A 102 -1.23 8.72 -2.84
N HIS A 103 -1.00 9.70 -3.71
CA HIS A 103 0.34 10.00 -4.24
C HIS A 103 1.36 10.36 -3.17
N ALA A 104 0.94 10.97 -2.06
CA ALA A 104 1.83 11.33 -0.96
C ALA A 104 2.52 10.11 -0.31
N ALA A 105 1.85 8.95 -0.28
CA ALA A 105 2.39 7.74 0.33
C ALA A 105 3.38 6.98 -0.58
N LYS A 106 3.16 7.03 -1.90
CA LYS A 106 3.86 6.17 -2.88
C LYS A 106 5.40 6.28 -2.80
N PRO A 107 6.03 7.47 -2.72
CA PRO A 107 7.49 7.58 -2.63
C PRO A 107 8.08 6.93 -1.37
N PHE A 108 7.40 7.05 -0.23
CA PHE A 108 7.85 6.47 1.04
C PHE A 108 7.75 4.94 1.01
N LEU A 109 6.63 4.42 0.52
CA LEU A 109 6.42 2.97 0.35
C LEU A 109 7.46 2.37 -0.61
N ARG A 110 7.74 3.04 -1.74
CA ARG A 110 8.80 2.63 -2.67
C ARG A 110 10.19 2.67 -2.04
N THR A 111 10.48 3.68 -1.22
CA THR A 111 11.77 3.79 -0.53
C THR A 111 11.94 2.64 0.47
N GLN A 112 10.90 2.31 1.24
CA GLN A 112 10.95 1.19 2.16
C GLN A 112 11.08 -0.17 1.45
N MET A 113 10.39 -0.36 0.32
CA MET A 113 10.58 -1.54 -0.52
C MET A 113 12.04 -1.70 -0.99
N LYS A 114 12.74 -0.59 -1.30
CA LYS A 114 14.16 -0.63 -1.66
C LYS A 114 15.04 -1.02 -0.46
N LEU A 115 14.76 -0.49 0.73
CA LEU A 115 15.49 -0.85 1.96
C LEU A 115 15.34 -2.34 2.31
N PHE A 116 14.22 -2.96 1.92
CA PHE A 116 14.05 -4.41 2.06
C PHE A 116 14.95 -5.24 1.15
N LEU A 117 15.48 -4.68 0.06
CA LEU A 117 16.48 -5.35 -0.79
C LEU A 117 17.86 -5.41 -0.13
N ASP A 118 18.21 -4.39 0.65
CA ASP A 118 19.53 -4.28 1.29
C ASP A 118 19.65 -5.07 2.60
N THR A 119 18.53 -5.58 3.10
CA THR A 119 18.49 -6.31 4.36
C THR A 119 18.67 -7.81 4.10
N ASN A 120 19.66 -8.43 4.76
CA ASN A 120 20.05 -9.85 4.64
C ASN A 120 18.94 -10.83 5.05
N SER A 121 17.84 -10.88 4.31
CA SER A 121 16.73 -11.83 4.49
C SER A 121 16.55 -12.61 3.21
N GLN A 122 16.59 -13.94 3.30
CA GLN A 122 16.79 -14.86 2.18
C GLN A 122 15.72 -14.77 1.07
N HIS A 123 14.54 -14.18 1.31
CA HIS A 123 13.46 -14.14 0.31
C HIS A 123 12.99 -12.73 -0.11
N ARG A 124 13.47 -11.66 0.54
CA ARG A 124 12.98 -10.30 0.29
C ARG A 124 13.13 -9.82 -1.16
N PRO A 125 14.21 -10.13 -1.89
CA PRO A 125 14.33 -9.73 -3.29
C PRO A 125 13.22 -10.27 -4.18
N PHE A 126 12.77 -11.51 -3.98
CA PHE A 126 11.68 -12.08 -4.76
C PHE A 126 10.33 -11.44 -4.45
N ASP A 127 10.06 -11.18 -3.17
CA ASP A 127 8.81 -10.53 -2.78
C ASP A 127 8.73 -9.10 -3.35
N VAL A 128 9.82 -8.33 -3.26
CA VAL A 128 9.91 -6.99 -3.84
C VAL A 128 9.83 -7.05 -5.37
N LEU A 129 10.44 -8.04 -6.02
CA LEU A 129 10.34 -8.24 -7.46
C LEU A 129 8.90 -8.52 -7.88
N ASN A 130 8.22 -9.44 -7.18
CA ASN A 130 6.82 -9.77 -7.45
C ASN A 130 5.92 -8.54 -7.27
N PHE A 131 6.10 -7.80 -6.17
CA PHE A 131 5.40 -6.53 -5.94
C PHE A 131 5.64 -5.53 -7.09
N ALA A 132 6.89 -5.29 -7.47
CA ALA A 132 7.24 -4.36 -8.53
C ALA A 132 6.62 -4.75 -9.89
N LEU A 133 6.59 -6.05 -10.20
CA LEU A 133 6.01 -6.56 -11.44
C LEU A 133 4.47 -6.45 -11.47
N ARG A 134 3.79 -6.70 -10.35
CA ARG A 134 2.33 -6.54 -10.23
C ARG A 134 1.88 -5.09 -10.41
N HIS A 135 2.72 -4.14 -9.99
CA HIS A 135 2.43 -2.70 -10.02
C HIS A 135 3.14 -1.92 -11.15
N ASP A 136 3.82 -2.61 -12.09
CA ASP A 136 4.62 -2.01 -13.17
C ASP A 136 5.63 -0.94 -12.70
N ILE A 137 6.25 -1.15 -11.53
CA ILE A 137 7.25 -0.26 -10.94
C ILE A 137 8.63 -0.62 -11.48
N LYS A 138 8.95 -0.15 -12.68
CA LYS A 138 10.13 -0.56 -13.45
C LYS A 138 11.47 -0.36 -12.73
N ASP A 139 11.65 0.76 -12.04
CA ASP A 139 12.89 1.05 -11.32
C ASP A 139 13.11 0.08 -10.14
N LEU A 140 12.06 -0.19 -9.37
CA LEU A 140 12.09 -1.16 -8.28
C LEU A 140 12.27 -2.59 -8.81
N GLY A 141 11.57 -2.93 -9.89
CA GLY A 141 11.65 -4.25 -10.52
C GLY A 141 13.05 -4.56 -11.03
N ASN A 142 13.73 -3.60 -11.66
CA ASN A 142 15.12 -3.77 -12.10
C ASN A 142 16.07 -3.97 -10.91
N LEU A 143 15.94 -3.17 -9.85
CA LEU A 143 16.75 -3.31 -8.64
C LEU A 143 16.54 -4.69 -7.98
N ALA A 144 15.28 -5.11 -7.84
CA ALA A 144 14.93 -6.39 -7.26
C ALA A 144 15.41 -7.56 -8.12
N ALA A 145 15.29 -7.47 -9.44
CA ALA A 145 15.78 -8.50 -10.37
C ALA A 145 17.29 -8.69 -10.24
N VAL A 146 18.06 -7.59 -10.12
CA VAL A 146 19.50 -7.64 -9.87
C VAL A 146 19.81 -8.33 -8.53
N ALA A 147 19.08 -7.98 -7.47
CA ALA A 147 19.24 -8.61 -6.16
C ALA A 147 18.92 -10.11 -6.19
N CYS A 148 17.92 -10.53 -6.97
CA CYS A 148 17.56 -11.94 -7.17
C CYS A 148 18.65 -12.76 -7.88
N MET A 149 19.54 -12.16 -8.70
CA MET A 149 20.53 -12.92 -9.48
C MET A 149 21.50 -13.74 -8.62
N ASN A 150 21.74 -13.31 -7.38
CA ASN A 150 22.61 -14.02 -6.44
C ASN A 150 21.87 -15.08 -5.62
N LEU A 151 20.58 -15.30 -5.86
CA LEU A 151 19.74 -16.24 -5.12
C LEU A 151 19.52 -17.56 -5.88
N PRO A 152 19.25 -18.67 -5.18
CA PRO A 152 19.04 -19.97 -5.83
C PRO A 152 17.80 -20.00 -6.75
N LEU A 153 17.95 -20.61 -7.93
CA LEU A 153 16.89 -20.80 -8.93
C LEU A 153 15.63 -21.50 -8.41
N HIS A 154 15.76 -22.41 -7.44
CA HIS A 154 14.61 -23.13 -6.89
C HIS A 154 13.72 -22.22 -6.04
N GLU A 155 14.30 -21.28 -5.30
CA GLU A 155 13.55 -20.27 -4.55
C GLU A 155 12.79 -19.32 -5.48
N ALA A 156 13.43 -18.90 -6.58
CA ALA A 156 12.77 -18.08 -7.60
C ALA A 156 11.51 -18.74 -8.17
N LYS A 157 11.53 -20.07 -8.35
CA LYS A 157 10.39 -20.85 -8.84
C LYS A 157 9.26 -20.95 -7.82
N GLU A 158 9.58 -20.97 -6.53
CA GLU A 158 8.59 -21.07 -5.44
C GLU A 158 7.89 -19.75 -5.19
N THR A 159 8.57 -18.62 -5.40
CA THR A 159 8.02 -17.29 -5.08
C THR A 159 7.41 -16.56 -6.29
N LEU A 160 7.96 -16.73 -7.50
CA LEU A 160 7.48 -16.02 -8.68
C LEU A 160 6.35 -16.78 -9.40
N THR A 161 5.42 -16.03 -10.02
CA THR A 161 4.46 -16.63 -10.95
C THR A 161 5.18 -17.19 -12.18
N ALA A 162 4.57 -18.16 -12.87
CA ALA A 162 5.17 -18.80 -14.05
C ALA A 162 5.64 -17.79 -15.11
N ASP A 163 4.81 -16.78 -15.40
CA ASP A 163 5.13 -15.74 -16.39
C ASP A 163 6.33 -14.88 -15.98
N PHE A 164 6.44 -14.58 -14.69
CA PHE A 164 7.54 -13.76 -14.16
C PHE A 164 8.82 -14.59 -14.01
N PHE A 165 8.73 -15.86 -13.63
CA PHE A 165 9.86 -16.77 -13.59
C PHE A 165 10.51 -16.90 -14.97
N VAL A 166 9.72 -17.09 -16.03
CA VAL A 166 10.24 -17.17 -17.42
C VAL A 166 10.95 -15.88 -17.82
N LYS A 167 10.36 -14.72 -17.54
CA LYS A 167 11.00 -13.42 -17.80
C LYS A 167 12.30 -13.26 -17.02
N TRP A 168 12.33 -13.64 -15.75
CA TRP A 168 13.52 -13.53 -14.91
C TRP A 168 14.65 -14.47 -15.37
N VAL A 169 14.35 -15.74 -15.71
CA VAL A 169 15.34 -16.69 -16.26
C VAL A 169 15.95 -16.17 -17.56
N SER A 170 15.14 -15.57 -18.43
CA SER A 170 15.63 -14.97 -19.68
C SER A 170 16.57 -13.78 -19.48
N LEU A 171 16.51 -13.13 -18.30
CA LEU A 171 17.37 -12.01 -17.91
C LEU A 171 18.63 -12.47 -17.17
N SER A 172 18.59 -13.63 -16.48
CA SER A 172 19.67 -14.10 -15.62
C SER A 172 20.70 -15.00 -16.33
N GLN A 173 20.43 -15.48 -17.55
CA GLN A 173 21.41 -16.17 -18.37
C GLN A 173 21.95 -15.24 -19.48
N PRO A 174 23.23 -14.85 -19.45
CA PRO A 174 23.83 -14.20 -20.62
C PRO A 174 23.93 -15.22 -21.77
N LEU A 175 23.65 -14.75 -22.99
CA LEU A 175 23.89 -15.47 -24.24
C LEU A 175 25.35 -15.93 -24.36
#